data_AF-A0A962EUQ6-F1
#
_entry.id   AF-A0A962EUQ6-F1
#
_cell.length_a   1.000
_cell.length_b   1.000
_cell.length_c   1.000
_cell.angle_alpha   90.00
_cell.angle_beta   90.00
_cell.angle_gamma   90.00
#
_symmetry.space_group_name_H-M   'P 1'
#
loop_
_entity.id
_entity.type
_entity.pdbx_description
1 polymer ?
#
loop_
_entity_poly.entity_id
_entity_poly.type
_entity_poly.pdbx_seq_one_letter_code
_entity_poly.pdbx_strand_id
1 'polypeptide(L)'
;MGSFATVDAASAREIKIVGSSTVFPYTQAVAEEFAKKGGTAPTVESTGTGGGMKIFCQGIGEQHPDITGASRAMKKSEMELCAKNGVTDVTEVLLGYDGLSVANSRKGKKFSVTKQQLYMALAAKVPVDGKLVDNPYKKWSDIDASLPDIAITAYGPPPTSGTRDAFVELVFHTTCKKAKEGYWAEVAKDKAALKKAVKSDCTSMRTDGPFIEAGENDNLIVQRLDADANAVGIFGYSFLYENQDKLQAIQIGGVEPSMETIASGKYGISRPLYIYIKNPHRQVIKGMDDFIKEYVSEGAMSGEGYLAERGLVALTGDKLKAVQEAALQGKKMDAPTN
;
A
#
# COMPACT_ATOMS: atom_id res chain seq x y z
N MET A 1 53.17 26.22 -23.38
CA MET A 1 52.07 26.38 -22.40
C MET A 1 51.04 25.31 -22.69
N GLY A 2 51.02 24.24 -21.89
CA GLY A 2 50.05 23.16 -22.03
C GLY A 2 48.73 23.57 -21.39
N SER A 3 47.65 23.57 -22.17
CA SER A 3 46.29 23.78 -21.67
C SER A 3 45.81 22.48 -21.03
N PHE A 4 45.63 22.49 -19.71
CA PHE A 4 44.92 21.41 -19.01
C PHE A 4 43.43 21.61 -19.24
N ALA A 5 42.82 20.70 -20.01
CA ALA A 5 41.38 20.57 -20.06
C ALA A 5 40.91 20.04 -18.70
N THR A 6 40.21 20.89 -17.94
CA THR A 6 39.42 20.46 -16.78
C THR A 6 38.28 19.60 -17.33
N VAL A 7 38.37 18.29 -17.10
CA VAL A 7 37.24 17.38 -17.29
C VAL A 7 36.21 17.77 -16.25
N ASP A 8 35.12 18.38 -16.71
CA ASP A 8 33.97 18.67 -15.86
C ASP A 8 33.42 17.33 -15.36
N ALA A 9 33.56 17.08 -14.06
CA ALA A 9 32.98 15.90 -13.45
C ALA A 9 31.47 16.08 -13.49
N ALA A 10 30.81 15.46 -14.47
CA ALA A 10 29.36 15.35 -14.49
C ALA A 10 28.90 14.94 -13.09
N SER A 11 28.17 15.82 -12.41
CA SER A 11 27.68 15.55 -11.06
C SER A 11 26.87 14.27 -11.11
N ALA A 12 27.38 13.20 -10.49
CA ALA A 12 26.66 11.93 -10.39
C ALA A 12 25.28 12.22 -9.79
N ARG A 13 24.21 11.89 -10.53
CA ARG A 13 22.85 12.13 -10.06
C ARG A 13 22.51 11.24 -8.87
N GLU A 14 21.57 11.68 -8.06
CA GLU A 14 21.00 10.86 -6.99
C GLU A 14 20.19 9.67 -7.54
N ILE A 15 19.99 8.66 -6.67
CA ILE A 15 19.12 7.50 -6.93
C ILE A 15 17.68 8.01 -7.10
N LYS A 16 16.96 7.49 -8.09
CA LYS A 16 15.58 7.87 -8.41
C LYS A 16 14.65 6.70 -8.18
N ILE A 17 13.63 6.90 -7.34
CA ILE A 17 12.69 5.88 -6.94
C ILE A 17 11.26 6.36 -7.22
N VAL A 18 10.47 5.53 -7.87
CA VAL A 18 9.06 5.83 -8.17
C VAL A 18 8.14 4.75 -7.62
N GLY A 19 6.84 5.00 -7.53
CA GLY A 19 5.83 3.93 -7.53
C GLY A 19 4.76 4.06 -6.47
N SER A 20 4.44 2.94 -5.81
CA SER A 20 3.29 2.83 -4.89
C SER A 20 3.30 3.92 -3.82
N SER A 21 2.17 4.63 -3.67
CA SER A 21 1.93 5.59 -2.58
C SER A 21 2.03 4.96 -1.20
N THR A 22 1.89 3.64 -1.10
CA THR A 22 1.99 2.93 0.18
C THR A 22 3.38 2.38 0.45
N VAL A 23 4.20 2.17 -0.59
CA VAL A 23 5.63 1.87 -0.42
C VAL A 23 6.45 3.16 -0.22
N PHE A 24 5.90 4.30 -0.66
CA PHE A 24 6.49 5.63 -0.53
C PHE A 24 6.99 5.95 0.89
N PRO A 25 6.18 5.91 1.97
CA PRO A 25 6.64 6.29 3.31
C PRO A 25 7.77 5.40 3.85
N TYR A 26 7.76 4.11 3.50
CA TYR A 26 8.83 3.18 3.88
C TYR A 26 10.13 3.50 3.14
N THR A 27 10.04 3.70 1.82
CA THR A 27 11.20 4.10 1.00
C THR A 27 11.78 5.44 1.44
N GLN A 28 10.92 6.40 1.79
CA GLN A 28 11.33 7.71 2.29
C GLN A 28 12.08 7.58 3.62
N ALA A 29 11.63 6.72 4.54
CA ALA A 29 12.35 6.45 5.78
C ALA A 29 13.75 5.84 5.54
N VAL A 30 13.87 4.91 4.58
CA VAL A 30 15.18 4.36 4.17
C VAL A 30 16.07 5.46 3.56
N ALA A 31 15.51 6.32 2.71
CA ALA A 31 16.23 7.44 2.11
C ALA A 31 16.80 8.41 3.17
N GLU A 32 16.01 8.71 4.19
CA GLU A 32 16.41 9.55 5.32
C GLU A 32 17.51 8.90 6.17
N GLU A 33 17.36 7.62 6.54
CA GLU A 33 18.38 6.90 7.30
C GLU A 33 19.68 6.73 6.52
N PHE A 34 19.59 6.46 5.22
CA PHE A 34 20.75 6.43 4.34
C PHE A 34 21.49 7.77 4.29
N ALA A 35 20.74 8.87 4.19
CA ALA A 35 21.32 10.22 4.20
C ALA A 35 22.00 10.57 5.54
N LYS A 36 21.38 10.21 6.67
CA LYS A 36 21.98 10.37 8.01
C LYS A 36 23.30 9.61 8.15
N LYS A 37 23.46 8.48 7.45
CA LYS A 37 24.68 7.67 7.42
C LYS A 37 25.72 8.16 6.39
N GLY A 38 25.50 9.31 5.77
CA GLY A 38 26.43 9.96 4.84
C GLY A 38 26.21 9.63 3.37
N GLY A 39 25.14 8.89 3.04
CA GLY A 39 24.70 8.67 1.66
C GLY A 39 24.05 9.91 1.05
N THR A 40 24.02 10.00 -0.29
CA THR A 40 23.19 11.00 -0.97
C THR A 40 21.73 10.54 -0.93
N ALA A 41 20.83 11.37 -0.40
CA ALA A 41 19.41 11.05 -0.32
C ALA A 41 18.83 10.77 -1.73
N PRO A 42 18.15 9.63 -1.95
CA PRO A 42 17.40 9.39 -3.18
C PRO A 42 16.24 10.37 -3.39
N THR A 43 15.90 10.68 -4.64
CA THR A 43 14.57 11.20 -4.97
C THR A 43 13.55 10.07 -4.84
N VAL A 44 12.46 10.29 -4.10
CA VAL A 44 11.35 9.35 -3.99
C VAL A 44 10.07 10.02 -4.47
N GLU A 45 9.38 9.42 -5.44
CA GLU A 45 8.15 9.96 -6.02
C GLU A 45 6.99 8.95 -5.99
N SER A 46 5.85 9.36 -5.44
CA SER A 46 4.63 8.58 -5.47
C SER A 46 3.94 8.72 -6.84
N THR A 47 3.86 7.62 -7.59
CA THR A 47 3.25 7.56 -8.94
C THR A 47 2.21 6.43 -9.08
N GLY A 48 1.91 5.74 -7.96
CA GLY A 48 1.07 4.56 -7.91
C GLY A 48 1.77 3.31 -8.47
N THR A 49 1.37 2.12 -8.03
CA THR A 49 2.05 0.86 -8.39
C THR A 49 2.05 0.59 -9.91
N GLY A 50 0.95 0.87 -10.62
CA GLY A 50 0.90 0.70 -12.08
C GLY A 50 1.61 1.82 -12.86
N GLY A 51 1.55 3.05 -12.36
CA GLY A 51 2.24 4.20 -12.96
C GLY A 51 3.75 4.07 -12.82
N GLY A 52 4.23 3.77 -11.61
CA GLY A 52 5.63 3.50 -11.30
C GLY A 52 6.21 2.39 -12.15
N MET A 53 5.53 1.24 -12.26
CA MET A 53 5.94 0.15 -13.15
C MET A 53 6.09 0.60 -14.61
N LYS A 54 5.14 1.40 -15.11
CA LYS A 54 5.21 1.93 -16.48
C LYS A 54 6.43 2.82 -16.67
N ILE A 55 6.74 3.70 -15.71
CA ILE A 55 7.89 4.62 -15.76
C ILE A 55 9.20 3.84 -15.61
N PHE A 56 9.28 2.94 -14.64
CA PHE A 56 10.40 2.05 -14.39
C PHE A 56 10.74 1.22 -15.64
N CYS A 57 9.75 0.63 -16.31
CA CYS A 57 9.96 -0.18 -17.50
C CYS A 57 10.28 0.63 -18.77
N GLN A 58 10.48 1.96 -18.74
CA GLN A 58 10.77 2.74 -19.95
C GLN A 58 12.17 2.53 -20.53
N GLY A 59 13.11 1.98 -19.75
CA GLY A 59 14.46 1.71 -20.22
C GLY A 59 15.50 1.67 -19.11
N ILE A 60 16.76 1.53 -19.53
CA ILE A 60 17.96 1.62 -18.70
C ILE A 60 18.71 2.94 -19.01
N GLY A 61 19.63 3.33 -18.13
CA GLY A 61 20.35 4.61 -18.23
C GLY A 61 19.90 5.64 -17.19
N GLU A 62 20.65 6.73 -17.09
CA GLU A 62 20.53 7.72 -16.02
C GLU A 62 19.21 8.52 -16.07
N GLN A 63 18.54 8.59 -17.21
CA GLN A 63 17.25 9.28 -17.35
C GLN A 63 16.07 8.50 -16.74
N HIS A 64 16.22 7.21 -16.47
CA HIS A 64 15.14 6.35 -15.96
C HIS A 64 15.28 6.09 -14.45
N PRO A 65 14.17 5.88 -13.72
CA PRO A 65 14.22 5.48 -12.32
C PRO A 65 14.94 4.15 -12.12
N ASP A 66 15.56 4.01 -10.96
CA ASP A 66 16.41 2.88 -10.60
C ASP A 66 15.64 1.80 -9.84
N ILE A 67 14.70 2.25 -9.01
CA ILE A 67 13.87 1.40 -8.16
C ILE A 67 12.40 1.77 -8.37
N THR A 68 11.51 0.77 -8.35
CA THR A 68 10.07 1.01 -8.24
C THR A 68 9.45 0.28 -7.05
N GLY A 69 8.71 1.00 -6.22
CA GLY A 69 7.88 0.43 -5.16
C GLY A 69 6.54 -0.08 -5.70
N ALA A 70 6.05 -1.19 -5.17
CA ALA A 70 4.80 -1.80 -5.59
C ALA A 70 4.02 -2.43 -4.43
N SER A 71 2.72 -2.21 -4.39
CA SER A 71 1.80 -2.81 -3.42
C SER A 71 1.15 -4.12 -3.87
N ARG A 72 1.71 -4.72 -4.92
CA ARG A 72 1.37 -6.03 -5.49
C ARG A 72 2.53 -6.49 -6.37
N ALA A 73 2.65 -7.79 -6.59
CA ALA A 73 3.69 -8.34 -7.45
C ALA A 73 3.63 -7.76 -8.89
N MET A 74 4.77 -7.64 -9.56
CA MET A 74 4.85 -7.27 -10.97
C MET A 74 3.98 -8.20 -11.81
N LYS A 75 3.22 -7.66 -12.77
CA LYS A 75 2.41 -8.47 -13.68
C LYS A 75 3.24 -8.96 -14.85
N LYS A 76 2.84 -10.07 -15.46
CA LYS A 76 3.45 -10.55 -16.71
C LYS A 76 3.52 -9.47 -17.79
N SER A 77 2.44 -8.72 -18.00
CA SER A 77 2.40 -7.62 -18.99
C SER A 77 3.36 -6.46 -18.67
N GLU A 78 3.69 -6.25 -17.40
CA GLU A 78 4.66 -5.23 -16.98
C GLU A 78 6.08 -5.73 -17.18
N MET A 79 6.36 -7.00 -16.87
CA MET A 79 7.63 -7.63 -17.22
C MET A 79 7.87 -7.64 -18.74
N GLU A 80 6.84 -7.93 -19.54
CA GLU A 80 6.92 -7.87 -21.01
C GLU A 80 7.24 -6.45 -21.51
N LEU A 81 6.64 -5.42 -20.91
CA LEU A 81 6.97 -4.03 -21.20
C LEU A 81 8.43 -3.71 -20.84
N CYS A 82 8.87 -4.12 -19.65
CA CYS A 82 10.25 -3.98 -19.20
C CYS A 82 11.22 -4.64 -20.19
N ALA A 83 10.98 -5.91 -20.56
CA ALA A 83 11.81 -6.65 -21.49
C ALA A 83 11.86 -6.01 -22.89
N LYS A 84 10.72 -5.53 -23.40
CA LYS A 84 10.64 -4.81 -24.68
C LYS A 84 11.54 -3.57 -24.71
N ASN A 85 11.73 -2.91 -23.56
CA ASN A 85 12.55 -1.71 -23.43
C ASN A 85 13.94 -2.01 -22.83
N GLY A 86 14.39 -3.27 -22.84
CA GLY A 86 15.73 -3.66 -22.40
C GLY A 86 15.93 -3.77 -20.89
N VAL A 87 14.86 -3.60 -20.09
CA VAL A 87 14.88 -3.83 -18.63
C VAL A 87 14.63 -5.32 -18.37
N THR A 88 15.69 -6.14 -18.48
CA THR A 88 15.58 -7.60 -18.40
C THR A 88 16.24 -8.21 -17.16
N ASP A 89 17.00 -7.42 -16.41
CA ASP A 89 17.72 -7.83 -15.21
C ASP A 89 17.28 -6.98 -14.01
N VAL A 90 16.30 -7.52 -13.28
CA VAL A 90 15.61 -6.84 -12.17
C VAL A 90 15.63 -7.76 -10.96
N THR A 91 15.97 -7.22 -9.80
CA THR A 91 15.81 -7.90 -8.51
C THR A 91 14.46 -7.52 -7.90
N GLU A 92 13.69 -8.51 -7.44
CA GLU A 92 12.46 -8.32 -6.66
C GLU A 92 12.79 -8.48 -5.17
N VAL A 93 12.31 -7.55 -4.34
CA VAL A 93 12.47 -7.59 -2.89
C VAL A 93 11.08 -7.48 -2.27
N LEU A 94 10.61 -8.56 -1.63
CA LEU A 94 9.40 -8.53 -0.80
C LEU A 94 9.76 -7.82 0.51
N LEU A 95 9.26 -6.61 0.73
CA LEU A 95 9.55 -5.85 1.94
C LEU A 95 8.87 -6.45 3.17
N GLY A 96 7.66 -6.95 2.99
CA GLY A 96 6.79 -7.38 4.07
C GLY A 96 5.34 -7.24 3.65
N TYR A 97 4.47 -7.09 4.64
CA TYR A 97 3.04 -6.99 4.42
C TYR A 97 2.49 -5.71 5.03
N ASP A 98 1.68 -5.02 4.24
CA ASP A 98 0.83 -3.93 4.69
C ASP A 98 -0.50 -4.55 5.12
N GLY A 99 -0.82 -4.43 6.41
CA GLY A 99 -2.08 -4.88 6.98
C GLY A 99 -2.85 -3.68 7.49
N LEU A 100 -4.06 -3.47 6.98
CA LEU A 100 -4.94 -2.45 7.52
C LEU A 100 -5.78 -3.05 8.64
N SER A 101 -6.30 -2.21 9.52
CA SER A 101 -7.27 -2.59 10.53
C SER A 101 -8.51 -1.73 10.42
N VAL A 102 -9.64 -2.39 10.62
CA VAL A 102 -10.90 -1.74 10.97
C VAL A 102 -11.14 -2.07 12.43
N ALA A 103 -11.30 -1.06 13.28
CA ALA A 103 -11.35 -1.26 14.72
C ALA A 103 -12.38 -0.34 15.38
N ASN A 104 -12.83 -0.70 16.57
CA ASN A 104 -13.61 0.18 17.44
C ASN A 104 -13.13 0.08 18.89
N SER A 105 -13.68 0.92 19.76
CA SER A 105 -13.43 0.86 21.19
C SER A 105 -13.78 -0.50 21.76
N ARG A 106 -13.01 -0.99 22.74
CA ARG A 106 -13.40 -2.14 23.59
C ARG A 106 -14.65 -1.89 24.41
N LYS A 107 -14.99 -0.63 24.66
CA LYS A 107 -16.25 -0.22 25.31
C LYS A 107 -17.46 -0.38 24.37
N GLY A 108 -17.19 -0.52 23.07
CA GLY A 108 -18.18 -0.65 22.01
C GLY A 108 -18.65 -2.09 21.76
N LYS A 109 -19.69 -2.21 20.94
CA LYS A 109 -20.20 -3.51 20.51
C LYS A 109 -19.22 -4.22 19.58
N LYS A 110 -18.99 -5.51 19.81
CA LYS A 110 -18.27 -6.38 18.85
C LYS A 110 -19.18 -6.72 17.67
N PHE A 111 -18.66 -6.62 16.47
CA PHE A 111 -19.33 -7.09 15.26
C PHE A 111 -18.30 -7.41 14.15
N SER A 112 -18.77 -8.07 13.11
CA SER A 112 -18.00 -8.41 11.91
C SER A 112 -18.66 -7.75 10.71
N VAL A 113 -17.86 -7.40 9.71
CA VAL A 113 -18.34 -6.83 8.43
C VAL A 113 -17.70 -7.55 7.26
N THR A 114 -18.36 -7.52 6.11
CA THR A 114 -17.74 -7.90 4.84
C THR A 114 -17.12 -6.68 4.15
N LYS A 115 -16.24 -6.90 3.16
CA LYS A 115 -15.76 -5.80 2.31
C LYS A 115 -16.88 -5.09 1.57
N GLN A 116 -17.95 -5.83 1.22
CA GLN A 116 -19.12 -5.25 0.60
C GLN A 116 -19.83 -4.31 1.58
N GLN A 117 -20.06 -4.73 2.83
CA GLN A 117 -20.67 -3.88 3.85
C GLN A 117 -19.81 -2.63 4.15
N LEU A 118 -18.47 -2.76 4.20
CA LEU A 118 -17.58 -1.60 4.31
C LEU A 118 -17.67 -0.64 3.12
N TYR A 119 -17.72 -1.17 1.90
CA TYR A 119 -17.94 -0.37 0.69
C TYR A 119 -19.30 0.34 0.76
N MET A 120 -20.37 -0.36 1.14
CA MET A 120 -21.71 0.21 1.30
C MET A 120 -21.76 1.29 2.39
N ALA A 121 -20.96 1.18 3.44
CA ALA A 121 -20.89 2.17 4.51
C ALA A 121 -20.13 3.44 4.10
N LEU A 122 -19.06 3.31 3.32
CA LEU A 122 -18.01 4.35 3.22
C LEU A 122 -17.79 4.91 1.82
N ALA A 123 -18.24 4.26 0.76
CA ALA A 123 -18.12 4.81 -0.59
C ALA A 123 -19.09 5.98 -0.79
N ALA A 124 -18.71 6.98 -1.58
CA ALA A 124 -19.57 8.12 -1.90
C ALA A 124 -20.83 7.70 -2.67
N LYS A 125 -20.69 6.69 -3.52
CA LYS A 125 -21.77 6.11 -4.31
C LYS A 125 -21.84 4.61 -4.16
N VAL A 126 -23.05 4.09 -4.11
CA VAL A 126 -23.34 2.68 -3.87
C VAL A 126 -24.52 2.21 -4.74
N PRO A 127 -24.54 0.93 -5.15
CA PRO A 127 -25.71 0.37 -5.82
C PRO A 127 -26.90 0.24 -4.88
N VAL A 128 -28.05 0.79 -5.28
CA VAL A 128 -29.36 0.62 -4.64
C VAL A 128 -30.38 0.37 -5.75
N ASP A 129 -31.14 -0.73 -5.64
CA ASP A 129 -32.16 -1.12 -6.62
C ASP A 129 -31.65 -1.12 -8.08
N GLY A 130 -30.44 -1.64 -8.28
CA GLY A 130 -29.80 -1.76 -9.60
C GLY A 130 -29.25 -0.45 -10.17
N LYS A 131 -29.30 0.66 -9.43
CA LYS A 131 -28.77 1.97 -9.84
C LYS A 131 -27.68 2.43 -8.90
N LEU A 132 -26.68 3.11 -9.45
CA LEU A 132 -25.66 3.76 -8.64
C LEU A 132 -26.18 5.11 -8.15
N VAL A 133 -26.27 5.30 -6.84
CA VAL A 133 -26.79 6.51 -6.18
C VAL A 133 -25.80 7.02 -5.15
N ASP A 134 -25.98 8.27 -4.70
CA ASP A 134 -25.26 8.79 -3.53
C ASP A 134 -25.60 7.96 -2.29
N ASN A 135 -24.61 7.72 -1.44
CA ASN A 135 -24.72 6.76 -0.35
C ASN A 135 -25.82 7.13 0.66
N PRO A 136 -26.93 6.37 0.73
CA PRO A 136 -28.06 6.73 1.58
C PRO A 136 -27.92 6.21 3.02
N TYR A 137 -27.03 5.25 3.26
CA TYR A 137 -26.96 4.53 4.53
C TYR A 137 -26.39 5.44 5.62
N LYS A 138 -27.08 5.52 6.77
CA LYS A 138 -26.68 6.34 7.91
C LYS A 138 -26.36 5.51 9.15
N LYS A 139 -26.87 4.28 9.22
CA LYS A 139 -26.59 3.30 10.26
C LYS A 139 -26.07 2.00 9.65
N TRP A 140 -25.34 1.22 10.44
CA TRP A 140 -24.85 -0.07 9.97
C TRP A 140 -25.99 -1.06 9.69
N SER A 141 -27.05 -1.04 10.50
CA SER A 141 -28.26 -1.82 10.29
C SER A 141 -29.03 -1.46 9.00
N ASP A 142 -28.84 -0.26 8.44
CA ASP A 142 -29.45 0.11 7.16
C ASP A 142 -28.86 -0.69 5.99
N ILE A 143 -27.61 -1.15 6.14
CA ILE A 143 -26.89 -1.93 5.12
C ILE A 143 -27.28 -3.41 5.21
N ASP A 144 -27.38 -3.94 6.43
CA ASP A 144 -27.68 -5.33 6.70
C ASP A 144 -28.23 -5.49 8.12
N ALA A 145 -29.36 -6.18 8.28
CA ALA A 145 -30.04 -6.33 9.57
C ALA A 145 -29.23 -7.09 10.63
N SER A 146 -28.19 -7.83 10.23
CA SER A 146 -27.26 -8.49 11.16
C SER A 146 -26.26 -7.53 11.82
N LEU A 147 -26.11 -6.32 11.27
CA LEU A 147 -25.22 -5.29 11.77
C LEU A 147 -25.87 -4.47 12.89
N PRO A 148 -25.08 -3.81 13.76
CA PRO A 148 -25.64 -3.04 14.87
C PRO A 148 -26.48 -1.84 14.43
N ASP A 149 -27.57 -1.57 15.15
CA ASP A 149 -28.39 -0.35 15.02
C ASP A 149 -27.67 0.86 15.66
N ILE A 150 -26.51 1.20 15.09
CA ILE A 150 -25.69 2.36 15.48
C ILE A 150 -25.39 3.21 14.24
N ALA A 151 -25.29 4.51 14.43
CA ALA A 151 -24.90 5.43 13.37
C ALA A 151 -23.52 5.06 12.81
N ILE A 152 -23.34 5.23 11.50
CA ILE A 152 -22.03 5.10 10.86
C ILE A 152 -21.24 6.35 11.20
N THR A 153 -20.20 6.20 12.00
CA THR A 153 -19.18 7.23 12.25
C THR A 153 -17.83 6.56 12.12
N ALA A 154 -17.16 6.80 11.01
CA ALA A 154 -15.88 6.21 10.67
C ALA A 154 -14.80 7.28 10.60
N TYR A 155 -13.75 7.13 11.40
CA TYR A 155 -12.54 7.93 11.31
C TYR A 155 -11.53 7.24 10.42
N GLY A 156 -10.90 8.01 9.53
CA GLY A 156 -9.86 7.48 8.68
C GLY A 156 -8.88 8.55 8.21
N PRO A 157 -7.81 8.11 7.55
CA PRO A 157 -6.76 9.00 7.12
C PRO A 157 -7.18 9.86 5.90
N PRO A 158 -6.51 10.99 5.65
CA PRO A 158 -6.86 11.95 4.60
C PRO A 158 -6.59 11.39 3.19
N PRO A 159 -7.03 12.07 2.11
CA PRO A 159 -6.82 11.66 0.72
C PRO A 159 -5.35 11.49 0.31
N THR A 160 -4.43 12.11 1.06
CA THR A 160 -2.98 12.07 0.85
C THR A 160 -2.32 10.81 1.45
N SER A 161 -3.05 10.04 2.25
CA SER A 161 -2.50 8.90 2.97
C SER A 161 -2.49 7.62 2.14
N GLY A 162 -1.34 6.94 2.15
CA GLY A 162 -1.19 5.60 1.54
C GLY A 162 -2.09 4.54 2.18
N THR A 163 -2.51 4.71 3.44
CA THR A 163 -3.47 3.83 4.12
C THR A 163 -4.87 3.97 3.52
N ARG A 164 -5.30 5.20 3.19
CA ARG A 164 -6.58 5.42 2.50
C ARG A 164 -6.56 4.79 1.11
N ASP A 165 -5.48 4.99 0.36
CA ASP A 165 -5.30 4.37 -0.95
C ASP A 165 -5.42 2.84 -0.86
N ALA A 166 -4.71 2.24 0.10
CA ALA A 166 -4.75 0.81 0.36
C ALA A 166 -6.17 0.31 0.66
N PHE A 167 -6.90 1.02 1.53
CA PHE A 167 -8.26 0.67 1.90
C PHE A 167 -9.19 0.70 0.68
N VAL A 168 -9.13 1.78 -0.12
CA VAL A 168 -9.95 1.92 -1.32
C VAL A 168 -9.63 0.81 -2.34
N GLU A 169 -8.37 0.46 -2.54
CA GLU A 169 -7.99 -0.62 -3.46
C GLU A 169 -8.46 -2.01 -2.95
N LEU A 170 -8.19 -2.32 -1.68
CA LEU A 170 -8.43 -3.64 -1.10
C LEU A 170 -9.90 -3.88 -0.75
N VAL A 171 -10.66 -2.83 -0.48
CA VAL A 171 -12.08 -2.90 -0.14
C VAL A 171 -12.93 -2.48 -1.33
N PHE A 172 -12.88 -1.21 -1.76
CA PHE A 172 -13.82 -0.69 -2.75
C PHE A 172 -13.58 -1.33 -4.12
N HIS A 173 -12.37 -1.16 -4.67
CA HIS A 173 -12.07 -1.67 -6.01
C HIS A 173 -12.22 -3.19 -6.07
N THR A 174 -11.87 -3.89 -5.00
CA THR A 174 -12.07 -5.34 -4.92
C THR A 174 -13.56 -5.70 -4.95
N THR A 175 -14.40 -5.01 -4.18
CA THR A 175 -15.86 -5.20 -4.18
C THR A 175 -16.44 -4.96 -5.58
N CYS A 176 -16.11 -3.84 -6.22
CA CYS A 176 -16.64 -3.51 -7.55
C CYS A 176 -16.11 -4.44 -8.65
N LYS A 177 -14.81 -4.80 -8.63
CA LYS A 177 -14.21 -5.66 -9.68
C LYS A 177 -14.60 -7.13 -9.54
N LYS A 178 -14.93 -7.60 -8.33
CA LYS A 178 -15.25 -9.00 -8.05
C LYS A 178 -16.73 -9.25 -7.79
N ALA A 179 -17.60 -8.24 -8.01
CA ALA A 179 -19.03 -8.41 -7.91
C ALA A 179 -19.51 -9.51 -8.88
N LYS A 180 -20.29 -10.46 -8.38
CA LYS A 180 -20.85 -11.57 -9.17
C LYS A 180 -22.27 -11.28 -9.66
N GLU A 181 -22.93 -10.32 -9.03
CA GLU A 181 -24.30 -9.90 -9.33
C GLU A 181 -24.48 -8.39 -9.11
N GLY A 182 -25.64 -7.87 -9.54
CA GLY A 182 -26.02 -6.46 -9.38
C GLY A 182 -25.27 -5.50 -10.31
N TYR A 183 -25.36 -4.20 -10.00
CA TYR A 183 -24.85 -3.12 -10.84
C TYR A 183 -23.39 -3.33 -11.27
N TRP A 184 -22.51 -3.67 -10.34
CA TRP A 184 -21.09 -3.83 -10.64
C TRP A 184 -20.79 -5.05 -11.52
N ALA A 185 -21.54 -6.15 -11.38
CA ALA A 185 -21.40 -7.31 -12.26
C ALA A 185 -21.88 -7.02 -13.68
N GLU A 186 -22.94 -6.22 -13.83
CA GLU A 186 -23.41 -5.75 -15.14
C GLU A 186 -22.36 -4.87 -15.82
N VAL A 187 -21.77 -3.91 -15.09
CA VAL A 187 -20.68 -3.07 -15.61
C VAL A 187 -19.45 -3.92 -15.95
N ALA A 188 -19.17 -4.98 -15.20
CA ALA A 188 -18.03 -5.86 -15.41
C ALA A 188 -18.07 -6.68 -16.72
N LYS A 189 -19.23 -6.75 -17.40
CA LYS A 189 -19.35 -7.38 -18.73
C LYS A 189 -18.50 -6.67 -19.79
N ASP A 190 -18.21 -5.38 -19.60
CA ASP A 190 -17.26 -4.62 -20.40
C ASP A 190 -16.05 -4.20 -19.55
N LYS A 191 -14.88 -4.78 -19.86
CA LYS A 191 -13.62 -4.50 -19.15
C LYS A 191 -13.19 -3.04 -19.22
N ALA A 192 -13.44 -2.35 -20.34
CA ALA A 192 -13.08 -0.95 -20.51
C ALA A 192 -14.02 -0.05 -19.70
N ALA A 193 -15.33 -0.35 -19.74
CA ALA A 193 -16.32 0.33 -18.91
C ALA A 193 -16.03 0.14 -17.42
N LEU A 194 -15.73 -1.08 -16.97
CA LEU A 194 -15.35 -1.37 -15.59
C LEU A 194 -14.10 -0.60 -15.16
N LYS A 195 -13.05 -0.57 -15.99
CA LYS A 195 -11.82 0.18 -15.67
C LYS A 195 -12.11 1.67 -15.48
N LYS A 196 -12.97 2.25 -16.30
CA LYS A 196 -13.40 3.65 -16.18
C LYS A 196 -14.23 3.85 -14.91
N ALA A 197 -15.27 3.04 -14.72
CA ALA A 197 -16.21 3.14 -13.61
C ALA A 197 -15.54 2.90 -12.24
N VAL A 198 -14.55 2.00 -12.14
CA VAL A 198 -13.79 1.83 -10.91
C VAL A 198 -13.09 3.13 -10.52
N LYS A 199 -12.46 3.80 -11.49
CA LYS A 199 -11.72 5.05 -11.27
C LYS A 199 -12.64 6.22 -10.93
N SER A 200 -13.79 6.35 -11.59
CA SER A 200 -14.72 7.46 -11.38
C SER A 200 -15.68 7.25 -10.21
N ASP A 201 -16.20 6.05 -10.06
CA ASP A 201 -17.42 5.79 -9.27
C ASP A 201 -17.22 4.82 -8.11
N CYS A 202 -16.14 4.04 -8.09
CA CYS A 202 -15.80 3.10 -7.01
C CYS A 202 -14.55 3.52 -6.20
N THR A 203 -14.10 4.77 -6.32
CA THR A 203 -12.89 5.26 -5.65
C THR A 203 -13.19 6.22 -4.52
N SER A 204 -14.12 7.14 -4.70
CA SER A 204 -14.39 8.20 -3.74
C SER A 204 -15.00 7.67 -2.45
N MET A 205 -14.41 8.04 -1.31
CA MET A 205 -15.06 7.93 0.00
C MET A 205 -16.12 9.03 0.13
N ARG A 206 -17.17 8.74 0.90
CA ARG A 206 -18.25 9.68 1.16
C ARG A 206 -17.77 10.88 1.98
N THR A 207 -18.36 12.04 1.75
CA THR A 207 -18.02 13.32 2.42
C THR A 207 -19.24 13.97 3.09
N ASP A 208 -20.34 13.24 3.20
CA ASP A 208 -21.63 13.69 3.71
C ASP A 208 -21.81 13.48 5.24
N GLY A 209 -20.70 13.31 5.97
CA GLY A 209 -20.67 13.23 7.44
C GLY A 209 -20.19 11.89 8.03
N PRO A 210 -20.71 10.72 7.61
CA PRO A 210 -20.38 9.43 8.25
C PRO A 210 -18.91 9.00 8.18
N PHE A 211 -18.13 9.53 7.23
CA PHE A 211 -16.68 9.38 7.20
C PHE A 211 -16.02 10.72 7.55
N ILE A 212 -15.15 10.70 8.55
CA ILE A 212 -14.49 11.88 9.10
C ILE A 212 -12.97 11.68 8.99
N GLU A 213 -12.32 12.60 8.29
CA GLU A 213 -10.87 12.59 8.15
C GLU A 213 -10.20 12.96 9.50
N ALA A 214 -9.17 12.21 9.88
CA ALA A 214 -8.47 12.37 11.16
C ALA A 214 -7.06 12.95 11.03
N GLY A 215 -6.64 13.35 9.82
CA GLY A 215 -5.28 13.80 9.53
C GLY A 215 -4.28 12.65 9.39
N GLU A 216 -3.01 12.97 9.13
CA GLU A 216 -1.96 11.97 8.86
C GLU A 216 -1.51 11.20 10.11
N ASN A 217 -1.89 11.64 11.31
CA ASN A 217 -1.51 10.99 12.55
C ASN A 217 -2.60 10.00 13.00
N ASP A 218 -2.40 8.72 12.69
CA ASP A 218 -3.33 7.63 13.03
C ASP A 218 -3.58 7.50 14.55
N ASN A 219 -2.69 7.98 15.43
CA ASN A 219 -2.96 8.03 16.88
C ASN A 219 -4.17 8.92 17.22
N LEU A 220 -4.47 9.92 16.40
CA LEU A 220 -5.69 10.71 16.58
C LEU A 220 -6.94 9.88 16.35
N ILE A 221 -6.89 8.88 15.47
CA ILE A 221 -7.99 7.93 15.29
C ILE A 221 -8.14 7.07 16.55
N VAL A 222 -7.05 6.53 17.08
CA VAL A 222 -7.05 5.74 18.33
C VAL A 222 -7.69 6.52 19.48
N GLN A 223 -7.31 7.78 19.67
CA GLN A 223 -7.86 8.65 20.72
C GLN A 223 -9.36 8.90 20.53
N ARG A 224 -9.80 9.14 19.30
CA ARG A 224 -11.23 9.33 18.98
C ARG A 224 -12.04 8.06 19.24
N LEU A 225 -11.50 6.88 18.95
CA LEU A 225 -12.15 5.61 19.25
C LEU A 225 -12.24 5.32 20.75
N ASP A 226 -11.22 5.67 21.54
CA ASP A 226 -11.31 5.47 22.99
C ASP A 226 -12.39 6.38 23.64
N ALA A 227 -12.60 7.56 23.05
CA ALA A 227 -13.62 8.52 23.47
C ALA A 227 -15.05 8.20 22.96
N ASP A 228 -15.18 7.59 21.78
CA ASP A 228 -16.47 7.23 21.19
C ASP A 228 -16.59 5.70 20.99
N ALA A 229 -17.37 5.07 21.87
CA ALA A 229 -17.60 3.63 21.84
C ALA A 229 -18.35 3.12 20.59
N ASN A 230 -19.02 4.01 19.84
CA ASN A 230 -19.79 3.65 18.65
C ASN A 230 -19.04 3.91 17.34
N ALA A 231 -17.94 4.67 17.38
CA ALA A 231 -17.16 4.98 16.20
C ALA A 231 -16.31 3.78 15.73
N VAL A 232 -15.99 3.80 14.44
CA VAL A 232 -15.08 2.87 13.78
C VAL A 232 -13.86 3.63 13.27
N GLY A 233 -12.68 3.04 13.30
CA GLY A 233 -11.45 3.61 12.77
C GLY A 233 -10.83 2.73 11.71
N ILE A 234 -10.15 3.35 10.75
CA ILE A 234 -9.37 2.71 9.69
C ILE A 234 -7.94 3.23 9.78
N PHE A 235 -6.96 2.35 9.98
CA PHE A 235 -5.55 2.69 10.12
C PHE A 235 -4.67 1.44 9.92
N GLY A 236 -3.33 1.59 9.96
CA GLY A 236 -2.39 0.46 9.89
C GLY A 236 -2.50 -0.49 11.08
N TYR A 237 -2.27 -1.79 10.88
CA TYR A 237 -2.43 -2.83 11.91
C TYR A 237 -1.59 -2.61 13.18
N SER A 238 -0.42 -1.98 13.08
CA SER A 238 0.42 -1.66 14.25
C SER A 238 -0.33 -0.87 15.32
N PHE A 239 -1.13 0.14 14.94
CA PHE A 239 -1.90 0.94 15.89
C PHE A 239 -2.95 0.12 16.64
N LEU A 240 -3.55 -0.88 15.99
CA LEU A 240 -4.44 -1.81 16.68
C LEU A 240 -3.65 -2.70 17.64
N TYR A 241 -2.52 -3.24 17.18
CA TYR A 241 -1.66 -4.13 17.95
C TYR A 241 -1.11 -3.46 19.21
N GLU A 242 -0.70 -2.20 19.13
CA GLU A 242 -0.16 -1.42 20.26
C GLU A 242 -1.23 -0.96 21.25
N ASN A 243 -2.50 -0.89 20.83
CA ASN A 243 -3.60 -0.35 21.65
C ASN A 243 -4.67 -1.41 21.93
N GLN A 244 -4.28 -2.68 22.06
CA GLN A 244 -5.21 -3.80 22.32
C GLN A 244 -5.91 -3.72 23.69
N ASP A 245 -5.41 -2.92 24.61
CA ASP A 245 -6.05 -2.59 25.90
C ASP A 245 -7.28 -1.70 25.72
N LYS A 246 -7.29 -0.84 24.69
CA LYS A 246 -8.37 0.13 24.40
C LYS A 246 -9.24 -0.26 23.23
N LEU A 247 -8.65 -0.88 22.21
CA LEU A 247 -9.27 -1.15 20.92
C LEU A 247 -9.49 -2.64 20.70
N GLN A 248 -10.47 -2.94 19.86
CA GLN A 248 -10.76 -4.27 19.38
C GLN A 248 -10.96 -4.25 17.86
N ALA A 249 -10.58 -5.34 17.21
CA ALA A 249 -10.76 -5.48 15.77
C ALA A 249 -12.23 -5.68 15.42
N ILE A 250 -12.65 -5.06 14.31
CA ILE A 250 -13.82 -5.48 13.56
C ILE A 250 -13.33 -6.51 12.54
N GLN A 251 -13.87 -7.72 12.63
CA GLN A 251 -13.49 -8.81 11.76
C GLN A 251 -13.96 -8.55 10.33
N ILE A 252 -13.14 -8.98 9.36
CA ILE A 252 -13.45 -8.84 7.93
C ILE A 252 -13.79 -10.22 7.39
N GLY A 253 -15.06 -10.44 7.05
CA GLY A 253 -15.56 -11.75 6.61
C GLY A 253 -15.32 -12.85 7.66
N GLY A 254 -15.40 -12.50 8.95
CA GLY A 254 -15.14 -13.42 10.06
C GLY A 254 -13.65 -13.68 10.35
N VAL A 255 -12.73 -12.98 9.69
CA VAL A 255 -11.29 -13.10 9.94
C VAL A 255 -10.79 -11.89 10.74
N GLU A 256 -10.06 -12.14 11.82
CA GLU A 256 -9.43 -11.11 12.65
C GLU A 256 -8.04 -10.75 12.11
N PRO A 257 -7.61 -9.47 12.19
CA PRO A 257 -6.25 -9.11 11.79
C PRO A 257 -5.26 -9.61 12.83
N SER A 258 -4.20 -10.24 12.35
CA SER A 258 -3.05 -10.68 13.12
C SER A 258 -1.86 -10.74 12.18
N MET A 259 -0.63 -10.80 12.71
CA MET A 259 0.55 -11.00 11.87
C MET A 259 0.41 -12.24 10.97
N GLU A 260 -0.16 -13.34 11.48
CA GLU A 260 -0.39 -14.58 10.71
C GLU A 260 -1.43 -14.40 9.61
N THR A 261 -2.61 -13.85 9.93
CA THR A 261 -3.71 -13.69 8.96
C THR A 261 -3.39 -12.62 7.91
N ILE A 262 -2.57 -11.62 8.26
CA ILE A 262 -2.04 -10.61 7.34
C ILE A 262 -1.01 -11.23 6.39
N ALA A 263 0.01 -11.90 6.93
CA ALA A 263 1.11 -12.48 6.13
C ALA A 263 0.63 -13.64 5.22
N SER A 264 -0.37 -14.40 5.66
CA SER A 264 -1.00 -15.45 4.85
C SER A 264 -2.02 -14.91 3.83
N GLY A 265 -2.39 -13.63 3.91
CA GLY A 265 -3.43 -13.01 3.08
C GLY A 265 -4.88 -13.39 3.44
N LYS A 266 -5.07 -14.24 4.46
CA LYS A 266 -6.41 -14.68 4.91
C LYS A 266 -7.28 -13.53 5.43
N TYR A 267 -6.69 -12.50 6.04
CA TYR A 267 -7.44 -11.36 6.59
C TYR A 267 -8.16 -10.55 5.49
N GLY A 268 -7.63 -10.56 4.27
CA GLY A 268 -8.30 -9.97 3.11
C GLY A 268 -8.13 -8.46 2.95
N ILE A 269 -7.82 -7.68 4.00
CA ILE A 269 -7.37 -6.27 3.86
C ILE A 269 -5.89 -6.16 4.21
N SER A 270 -5.11 -7.04 3.59
CA SER A 270 -3.66 -6.98 3.59
C SER A 270 -3.12 -7.15 2.19
N ARG A 271 -1.86 -6.77 1.99
CA ARG A 271 -1.15 -6.99 0.73
C ARG A 271 0.37 -7.06 0.93
N PRO A 272 1.06 -7.79 0.06
CA PRO A 272 2.51 -7.74 0.01
C PRO A 272 2.99 -6.40 -0.54
N LEU A 273 4.09 -5.89 0.02
CA LEU A 273 4.80 -4.72 -0.47
C LEU A 273 6.14 -5.14 -1.06
N TYR A 274 6.52 -4.56 -2.19
CA TYR A 274 7.74 -4.88 -2.92
C TYR A 274 8.50 -3.61 -3.30
N ILE A 275 9.80 -3.78 -3.49
CA ILE A 275 10.58 -2.94 -4.41
C ILE A 275 11.17 -3.80 -5.52
N TYR A 276 11.36 -3.19 -6.68
CA TYR A 276 12.03 -3.76 -7.84
C TYR A 276 13.23 -2.91 -8.20
N ILE A 277 14.39 -3.52 -8.34
CA ILE A 277 15.67 -2.84 -8.52
C ILE A 277 16.23 -3.22 -9.89
N LYS A 278 16.62 -2.23 -10.71
CA LYS A 278 17.39 -2.50 -11.94
C LYS A 278 18.83 -2.84 -11.60
N ASN A 279 19.22 -4.09 -11.79
CA ASN A 279 20.60 -4.51 -11.56
C ASN A 279 21.62 -3.77 -12.46
N PRO A 280 21.32 -3.44 -13.74
CA PRO A 280 22.23 -2.65 -14.57
C PRO A 280 22.56 -1.26 -14.02
N HIS A 281 21.70 -0.70 -13.16
CA HIS A 281 21.94 0.63 -12.58
C HIS A 281 22.92 0.60 -11.40
N ARG A 282 23.16 -0.55 -10.77
CA ARG A 282 24.13 -0.70 -9.66
C ARG A 282 25.54 -0.27 -10.02
N GLN A 283 25.94 -0.50 -11.27
CA GLN A 283 27.30 -0.23 -11.76
C GLN A 283 27.51 1.23 -12.16
N VAL A 284 26.44 1.98 -12.40
CA VAL A 284 26.49 3.33 -13.01
C VAL A 284 26.06 4.39 -12.00
N ILE A 285 25.05 4.10 -11.17
CA ILE A 285 24.51 5.04 -10.20
C ILE A 285 25.25 4.89 -8.87
N LYS A 286 25.98 5.94 -8.49
CA LYS A 286 26.78 5.96 -7.27
C LYS A 286 25.90 5.74 -6.04
N GLY A 287 26.35 4.89 -5.12
CA GLY A 287 25.68 4.62 -3.84
C GLY A 287 24.50 3.64 -3.93
N MET A 288 24.22 3.07 -5.10
CA MET A 288 23.11 2.11 -5.28
C MET A 288 23.22 0.90 -4.35
N ASP A 289 24.37 0.23 -4.33
CA ASP A 289 24.55 -0.96 -3.49
C ASP A 289 24.54 -0.63 -1.99
N ASP A 290 25.06 0.54 -1.59
CA ASP A 290 24.99 1.01 -0.20
C ASP A 290 23.56 1.33 0.22
N PHE A 291 22.77 1.96 -0.67
CA PHE A 291 21.36 2.23 -0.42
C PHE A 291 20.54 0.94 -0.33
N ILE A 292 20.80 -0.03 -1.21
CA ILE A 292 20.15 -1.34 -1.16
C ILE A 292 20.50 -2.07 0.14
N LYS A 293 21.77 -2.01 0.56
CA LYS A 293 22.23 -2.58 1.83
C LYS A 293 21.54 -1.94 3.03
N GLU A 294 21.33 -0.63 3.03
CA GLU A 294 20.53 0.04 4.06
C GLU A 294 19.07 -0.41 4.02
N TYR A 295 18.46 -0.43 2.84
CA TYR A 295 17.05 -0.82 2.65
C TYR A 295 16.78 -2.20 3.24
N VAL A 296 17.67 -3.16 3.00
CA VAL A 296 17.52 -4.53 3.48
C VAL A 296 18.27 -4.83 4.77
N SER A 297 18.74 -3.80 5.48
CA SER A 297 19.45 -3.98 6.75
C SER A 297 18.53 -4.54 7.83
N GLU A 298 19.13 -5.11 8.87
CA GLU A 298 18.39 -5.54 10.06
C GLU A 298 17.67 -4.36 10.75
N GLY A 299 18.33 -3.19 10.82
CA GLY A 299 17.71 -1.97 11.35
C GLY A 299 16.50 -1.49 10.55
N ALA A 300 16.43 -1.82 9.25
CA ALA A 300 15.29 -1.49 8.41
C ALA A 300 14.19 -2.55 8.47
N MET A 301 14.50 -3.79 8.07
CA MET A 301 13.50 -4.82 7.73
C MET A 301 13.20 -5.82 8.86
N SER A 302 13.92 -5.81 9.98
CA SER A 302 13.58 -6.71 11.09
C SER A 302 12.25 -6.34 11.75
N GLY A 303 11.71 -7.25 12.57
CA GLY A 303 10.48 -6.98 13.34
C GLY A 303 10.61 -5.85 14.37
N GLU A 304 11.83 -5.45 14.70
CA GLU A 304 12.15 -4.31 15.58
C GLU A 304 12.75 -3.13 14.78
N GLY A 305 12.77 -3.24 13.45
CA GLY A 305 13.34 -2.22 12.57
C GLY A 305 12.40 -1.03 12.36
N TYR A 306 12.96 0.08 11.89
CA TYR A 306 12.22 1.34 11.73
C TYR A 306 11.09 1.27 10.68
N LEU A 307 11.08 0.25 9.81
CA LEU A 307 9.95 -0.02 8.91
C LEU A 307 8.78 -0.69 9.65
N ALA A 308 9.06 -1.58 10.60
CA ALA A 308 8.04 -2.21 11.43
C ALA A 308 7.40 -1.18 12.39
N GLU A 309 8.19 -0.28 12.96
CA GLU A 309 7.70 0.88 13.73
C GLU A 309 6.73 1.77 12.92
N ARG A 310 6.83 1.75 11.59
CA ARG A 310 5.95 2.48 10.66
C ARG A 310 4.74 1.67 10.20
N GLY A 311 4.52 0.50 10.80
CA GLY A 311 3.35 -0.35 10.53
C GLY A 311 3.56 -1.45 9.50
N LEU A 312 4.79 -1.68 9.03
CA LEU A 312 5.10 -2.82 8.18
C LEU A 312 5.05 -4.12 9.00
N VAL A 313 4.26 -5.09 8.58
CA VAL A 313 4.36 -6.45 9.12
C VAL A 313 5.59 -7.11 8.48
N ALA A 314 6.67 -7.15 9.25
CA ALA A 314 7.98 -7.60 8.81
C ALA A 314 8.01 -9.07 8.37
N LEU A 315 8.93 -9.37 7.46
CA LEU A 315 9.31 -10.75 7.17
C LEU A 315 10.12 -11.32 8.34
N THR A 316 10.07 -12.64 8.51
CA THR A 316 10.80 -13.35 9.56
C THR A 316 11.50 -14.60 9.02
N GLY A 317 12.49 -15.08 9.77
CA GLY A 317 13.19 -16.34 9.52
C GLY A 317 13.81 -16.42 8.12
N ASP A 318 13.64 -17.56 7.46
CA ASP A 318 14.26 -17.86 6.17
C ASP A 318 13.77 -16.95 5.04
N LYS A 319 12.54 -16.43 5.13
CA LYS A 319 12.00 -15.51 4.12
C LYS A 319 12.74 -14.18 4.14
N LEU A 320 12.99 -13.62 5.33
CA LEU A 320 13.74 -12.37 5.47
C LEU A 320 15.16 -12.54 4.91
N LYS A 321 15.85 -13.60 5.34
CA LYS A 321 17.22 -13.91 4.88
C LYS A 321 17.30 -14.05 3.36
N ALA A 322 16.40 -14.83 2.76
CA ALA A 322 16.39 -15.06 1.31
C ALA A 322 16.18 -13.76 0.52
N VAL A 323 15.32 -12.86 1.01
CA VAL A 323 15.09 -11.55 0.36
C VAL A 323 16.31 -10.63 0.52
N GLN A 324 16.93 -10.60 1.71
CA GLN A 324 18.15 -9.82 1.94
C GLN A 324 19.29 -10.31 1.05
N GLU A 325 19.51 -11.62 0.96
CA GLU A 325 20.55 -12.21 0.11
C GLU A 325 20.29 -11.92 -1.38
N ALA A 326 19.04 -12.10 -1.84
CA ALA A 326 18.66 -11.79 -3.22
C ALA A 326 18.93 -10.32 -3.56
N ALA A 327 18.54 -9.40 -2.66
CA ALA A 327 18.80 -7.97 -2.80
C ALA A 327 20.29 -7.65 -2.81
N LEU A 328 21.10 -8.21 -1.91
CA LEU A 328 22.53 -7.91 -1.85
C LEU A 328 23.31 -8.47 -3.04
N GLN A 329 22.90 -9.62 -3.56
CA GLN A 329 23.56 -10.29 -4.70
C GLN A 329 23.07 -9.81 -6.06
N GLY A 330 22.05 -8.92 -6.10
CA GLY A 330 21.41 -8.54 -7.37
C GLY A 330 20.78 -9.73 -8.07
N LYS A 331 20.20 -10.67 -7.32
CA LYS A 331 19.60 -11.88 -7.88
C LYS A 331 18.42 -11.48 -8.77
N LYS A 332 18.53 -11.80 -10.06
CA LYS A 332 17.44 -11.64 -11.02
C LYS A 332 16.18 -12.38 -10.55
N MET A 333 15.05 -11.67 -10.56
CA MET A 333 13.75 -12.21 -10.19
C MET A 333 13.29 -13.30 -11.15
N ASP A 334 12.46 -14.20 -10.64
CA ASP A 334 11.74 -15.16 -11.47
C ASP A 334 10.64 -14.47 -12.28
N ALA A 335 10.21 -15.11 -13.37
CA ALA A 335 9.09 -14.60 -14.16
C ALA A 335 7.80 -14.58 -13.30
N PRO A 336 7.02 -13.47 -13.32
CA PRO A 336 5.75 -13.42 -12.62
C PRO A 336 4.79 -14.51 -13.09
N THR A 337 4.08 -15.11 -12.14
CA THR A 337 3.13 -16.20 -12.41
C THR A 337 1.76 -15.70 -12.89
N ASN A 338 1.48 -14.40 -12.76
CA ASN A 338 0.16 -13.77 -12.97
C ASN A 338 0.17 -12.63 -13.98
#